data_AF-A0A0U3IPK9-F1
#
_entry.id   AF-A0A0U3IPK9-F1
#
_cell.length_a   1.000
_cell.length_b   1.000
_cell.length_c   1.000
_cell.angle_alpha   90.00
_cell.angle_beta   90.00
_cell.angle_gamma   90.00
#
_symmetry.space_group_name_H-M   'P 1'
#
loop_
_entity.id
_entity.type
_entity.pdbx_description
1 polymer ?
#
loop_
_entity_poly.entity_id
_entity_poly.type
_entity_poly.pdbx_seq_one_letter_code
_entity_poly.pdbx_strand_id
1 'polypeptide(L)'
;MTNAILTTGASQDKSTRIKIATLWLLVMLNMIYADILAFVSAFITPGVIDTLMSGYSGSVKLTQELLLVSAILIEIPIVMIFLSQCLSYRLNRLCNLVAVPLTFLFVLGGIETDPFYLFLACIQLTLLLSIAWMVIRWRAPEAAVLSTAQS
;
A
#
# COMPACT_ATOMS: atom_id res chain seq x y z
N MET A 1 -5.71 -20.00 -34.10
CA MET A 1 -5.23 -20.19 -32.70
C MET A 1 -4.69 -18.92 -32.05
N THR A 2 -4.42 -17.86 -32.83
CA THR A 2 -3.86 -16.57 -32.37
C THR A 2 -4.81 -15.72 -31.50
N ASN A 3 -6.12 -15.77 -31.75
CA ASN A 3 -7.10 -14.94 -31.01
C ASN A 3 -7.33 -15.41 -29.57
N ALA A 4 -7.17 -16.70 -29.28
CA ALA A 4 -7.37 -17.25 -27.93
C ALA A 4 -6.25 -16.82 -26.96
N ILE A 5 -5.01 -16.69 -27.44
CA ILE A 5 -3.87 -16.27 -26.61
C ILE A 5 -4.00 -14.78 -26.26
N LEU A 6 -4.45 -13.96 -27.20
CA LEU A 6 -4.66 -12.51 -27.00
C LEU A 6 -5.78 -12.22 -25.99
N THR A 7 -6.89 -12.96 -26.03
CA THR A 7 -7.99 -12.81 -25.06
C THR A 7 -7.61 -13.30 -23.66
N THR A 8 -6.78 -14.35 -23.57
CA THR A 8 -6.31 -14.88 -22.28
C THR A 8 -5.34 -13.92 -21.59
N GLY A 9 -4.39 -13.32 -22.32
CA GLY A 9 -3.45 -12.33 -21.77
C GLY A 9 -4.12 -11.04 -21.29
N ALA A 10 -5.10 -10.53 -22.05
CA ALA A 10 -5.84 -9.31 -21.68
C ALA A 10 -6.73 -9.49 -20.43
N SER A 11 -7.36 -10.66 -20.29
CA SER A 11 -8.17 -10.97 -19.09
C SER A 11 -7.31 -11.18 -17.83
N GLN A 12 -6.14 -11.80 -17.97
CA GLN A 12 -5.19 -12.02 -16.88
C GLN A 12 -4.60 -10.69 -16.36
N ASP A 13 -4.30 -9.75 -17.25
CA ASP A 13 -3.86 -8.40 -16.90
C ASP A 13 -4.92 -7.66 -16.06
N LYS A 14 -6.19 -7.70 -16.49
CA LYS A 14 -7.30 -7.11 -15.74
C LYS A 14 -7.50 -7.75 -14.37
N SER A 15 -7.42 -9.08 -14.26
CA SER A 15 -7.52 -9.78 -12.96
C SER A 15 -6.39 -9.39 -12.01
N THR A 16 -5.17 -9.22 -12.52
CA THR A 16 -4.00 -8.84 -11.71
C THR A 16 -4.14 -7.40 -11.18
N ARG A 17 -4.60 -6.47 -12.01
CA ARG A 17 -4.92 -5.08 -11.61
C ARG A 17 -5.92 -5.02 -10.47
N ILE A 18 -7.01 -5.80 -10.58
CA ILE A 18 -8.05 -5.86 -9.54
C ILE A 18 -7.46 -6.41 -8.24
N LYS A 19 -6.68 -7.49 -8.29
CA LYS A 19 -6.04 -8.06 -7.10
C LYS A 19 -5.09 -7.06 -6.42
N ILE A 20 -4.28 -6.33 -7.18
CA ILE A 20 -3.39 -5.30 -6.62
C ILE A 20 -4.20 -4.18 -5.97
N ALA A 21 -5.27 -3.70 -6.63
CA ALA A 21 -6.17 -2.70 -6.06
C ALA A 21 -6.82 -3.20 -4.75
N THR A 22 -7.26 -4.46 -4.71
CA THR A 22 -7.81 -5.09 -3.50
C THR A 22 -6.77 -5.17 -2.39
N LEU A 23 -5.51 -5.49 -2.70
CA LEU A 23 -4.44 -5.51 -1.69
C LEU A 23 -4.17 -4.10 -1.12
N TRP A 24 -4.13 -3.06 -1.95
CA TRP A 24 -4.03 -1.67 -1.49
C TRP A 24 -5.21 -1.27 -0.61
N LEU A 25 -6.43 -1.72 -0.94
CA LEU A 25 -7.61 -1.51 -0.11
C LEU A 25 -7.46 -2.20 1.25
N LEU A 26 -6.94 -3.44 1.29
CA LEU A 26 -6.69 -4.16 2.55
C LEU A 26 -5.61 -3.47 3.41
N VAL A 27 -4.57 -2.90 2.78
CA VAL A 27 -3.56 -2.09 3.48
C VAL A 27 -4.23 -0.86 4.10
N MET A 28 -5.04 -0.13 3.33
CA MET A 28 -5.77 1.04 3.84
C MET A 28 -6.72 0.72 4.98
N LEU A 29 -7.47 -0.39 4.87
CA LEU A 29 -8.36 -0.82 5.95
C LEU A 29 -7.57 -1.15 7.23
N ASN A 30 -6.46 -1.87 7.11
CA ASN A 30 -5.62 -2.16 8.28
C ASN A 30 -5.04 -0.88 8.90
N MET A 31 -4.68 0.11 8.08
CA MET A 31 -4.17 1.40 8.56
C MET A 31 -5.23 2.16 9.34
N ILE A 32 -6.44 2.26 8.79
CA ILE A 32 -7.58 2.90 9.48
C ILE A 32 -7.90 2.19 10.79
N TYR A 33 -7.90 0.85 10.82
CA TYR A 33 -8.14 0.12 12.06
C TYR A 33 -7.01 0.29 13.09
N ALA A 34 -5.76 0.45 12.66
CA ALA A 34 -4.66 0.76 13.57
C ALA A 34 -4.90 2.12 14.25
N ASP A 35 -5.25 3.14 13.48
CA ASP A 35 -5.54 4.48 14.01
C ASP A 35 -6.77 4.49 14.95
N ILE A 36 -7.82 3.75 14.61
CA ILE A 36 -9.02 3.62 15.47
C ILE A 36 -8.65 2.93 16.79
N LEU A 37 -7.91 1.84 16.75
CA LEU A 37 -7.50 1.13 17.96
C LEU A 37 -6.51 1.94 18.79
N ALA A 38 -5.64 2.72 18.15
CA ALA A 38 -4.77 3.68 18.82
C ALA A 38 -5.57 4.72 19.61
N PHE A 39 -6.60 5.28 18.97
CA PHE A 39 -7.51 6.20 19.62
C PHE A 39 -8.22 5.54 20.80
N VAL A 40 -8.76 4.33 20.63
CA VAL A 40 -9.37 3.57 21.73
C VAL A 40 -8.36 3.29 22.86
N SER A 41 -7.13 2.90 22.52
CA SER A 41 -6.03 2.67 23.47
C SER A 41 -5.72 3.91 24.30
N ALA A 42 -5.75 5.09 23.67
CA ALA A 42 -5.56 6.35 24.34
C ALA A 42 -6.64 6.64 25.39
N PHE A 43 -7.91 6.24 25.15
CA PHE A 43 -9.00 6.43 26.11
C PHE A 43 -8.96 5.47 27.30
N ILE A 44 -8.44 4.26 27.12
CA ILE A 44 -8.39 3.25 28.19
C ILE A 44 -7.11 3.34 29.03
N THR A 45 -6.07 4.01 28.53
CA THR A 45 -4.76 4.10 29.19
C THR A 45 -4.59 5.46 29.88
N PRO A 46 -4.48 5.50 31.22
CA PRO A 46 -4.32 6.75 31.95
C PRO A 46 -3.07 7.53 31.53
N GLY A 47 -3.19 8.84 31.33
CA GLY A 47 -2.09 9.74 30.99
C GLY A 47 -1.73 9.83 29.50
N VAL A 48 -2.26 8.95 28.63
CA VAL A 48 -2.01 9.03 27.18
C VAL A 48 -2.72 10.24 26.57
N ILE A 49 -3.97 10.50 26.95
CA ILE A 49 -4.71 11.70 26.47
C ILE A 49 -3.99 12.99 26.89
N ASP A 50 -3.48 13.08 28.12
CA ASP A 50 -2.73 14.25 28.58
C ASP A 50 -1.44 14.45 27.78
N THR A 51 -0.76 13.35 27.45
CA THR A 51 0.43 13.35 26.59
C THR A 51 0.09 13.82 25.17
N LEU A 52 -1.00 13.32 24.59
CA LEU A 52 -1.49 13.76 23.28
C LEU A 52 -1.88 15.25 23.29
N MET A 53 -2.54 15.72 24.35
CA MET A 53 -2.89 17.15 24.53
C MET A 53 -1.65 18.04 24.68
N SER A 54 -0.55 17.51 25.22
CA SER A 54 0.74 18.20 25.26
C SER A 54 1.45 18.25 23.90
N GLY A 55 0.89 17.58 22.88
CA GLY A 55 1.44 17.50 21.52
C GLY A 55 2.45 16.37 21.33
N TYR A 56 2.37 15.30 22.14
CA TYR A 56 3.27 14.15 22.06
C TYR A 56 2.50 12.84 21.89
N SER A 57 3.00 11.93 21.06
CA SER A 57 2.60 10.52 21.04
C SER A 57 3.78 9.70 21.54
N GLY A 58 3.71 9.21 22.77
CA GLY A 58 4.84 8.57 23.44
C GLY A 58 6.05 9.52 23.51
N SER A 59 7.15 9.16 22.83
CA SER A 59 8.37 9.98 22.77
C SER A 59 8.45 10.91 21.56
N VAL A 60 7.48 10.83 20.63
CA VAL A 60 7.48 11.58 19.38
C VAL A 60 6.63 12.84 19.52
N LYS A 61 7.19 13.98 19.12
CA LYS A 61 6.46 15.25 19.10
C LYS A 61 5.57 15.33 17.86
N LEU A 62 4.26 15.48 18.06
CA LEU A 62 3.26 15.67 17.02
C LEU A 62 3.26 17.14 16.58
N THR A 63 4.13 17.49 15.63
CA THR A 63 4.11 18.81 14.99
C THR A 63 3.06 18.85 13.88
N GLN A 64 2.53 20.04 13.57
CA GLN A 64 1.60 20.23 12.45
C GLN A 64 2.22 19.81 11.11
N GLU A 65 3.53 20.01 10.96
CA GLU A 65 4.30 19.56 9.79
C GLU A 65 4.35 18.04 9.69
N LEU A 66 4.57 17.33 10.81
CA LEU A 66 4.57 15.87 10.82
C LEU A 66 3.20 15.32 10.44
N LEU A 67 2.12 15.91 10.97
CA LEU A 67 0.75 15.51 10.62
C LEU A 67 0.46 15.74 9.13
N LEU A 68 0.92 16.86 8.57
CA LEU A 68 0.79 17.14 7.13
C LEU A 68 1.55 16.10 6.29
N VAL A 69 2.79 15.76 6.67
CA VAL A 69 3.58 14.74 5.99
C VAL A 69 2.89 13.37 6.07
N SER A 70 2.39 12.98 7.24
CA SER A 70 1.63 11.73 7.41
C SER A 70 0.37 11.71 6.53
N ALA A 71 -0.39 12.81 6.45
CA ALA A 71 -1.55 12.91 5.58
C ALA A 71 -1.19 12.72 4.10
N ILE A 72 -0.11 13.36 3.64
CA ILE A 72 0.39 13.19 2.26
C ILE A 72 0.82 11.74 1.99
N LEU A 73 1.45 11.07 2.97
CA LEU A 73 1.88 9.68 2.83
C LEU A 73 0.71 8.70 2.76
N ILE A 74 -0.38 8.97 3.49
CA ILE A 74 -1.62 8.17 3.44
C ILE A 74 -2.34 8.31 2.09
N GLU A 75 -2.20 9.43 1.40
CA GLU A 75 -2.78 9.59 0.05
C GLU A 75 -2.17 8.61 -0.97
N ILE A 76 -0.94 8.15 -0.76
CA ILE A 76 -0.29 7.18 -1.66
C ILE A 76 -1.10 5.89 -1.79
N PRO A 77 -1.34 5.12 -0.71
CA PRO A 77 -2.15 3.91 -0.79
C PRO A 77 -3.59 4.18 -1.28
N ILE A 78 -4.20 5.31 -0.93
CA ILE A 78 -5.54 5.70 -1.41
C ILE A 78 -5.56 5.82 -2.92
N VAL A 79 -4.65 6.64 -3.47
CA VAL A 79 -4.56 6.89 -4.90
C VAL A 79 -4.18 5.60 -5.64
N MET A 80 -3.37 4.72 -5.04
CA MET A 80 -2.99 3.44 -5.63
C MET A 80 -4.15 2.45 -5.78
N ILE A 81 -5.21 2.53 -4.97
CA ILE A 81 -6.44 1.74 -5.16
C ILE A 81 -7.07 2.05 -6.52
N PHE A 82 -7.10 3.33 -6.91
CA PHE A 82 -7.66 3.79 -8.17
C PHE A 82 -6.67 3.61 -9.33
N LEU A 83 -5.42 4.06 -9.17
CA LEU A 83 -4.38 3.98 -10.20
C LEU A 83 -4.13 2.54 -10.64
N SER A 84 -4.18 1.57 -9.72
CA SER A 84 -3.97 0.16 -10.06
C SER A 84 -4.98 -0.39 -11.08
N GLN A 85 -6.16 0.22 -11.17
CA GLN A 85 -7.21 -0.17 -12.11
C GLN A 85 -7.14 0.60 -13.43
N CYS A 86 -6.79 1.89 -13.36
CA CYS A 86 -6.81 2.79 -14.52
C CYS A 86 -5.51 2.79 -15.34
N LEU A 87 -4.35 2.52 -14.73
CA LEU A 87 -3.05 2.65 -15.42
C LEU A 87 -2.73 1.44 -16.29
N SER A 88 -2.04 1.70 -17.41
CA SER A 88 -1.45 0.68 -18.25
C SER A 88 -0.36 -0.10 -17.49
N TYR A 89 -0.13 -1.37 -17.89
CA TYR A 89 0.82 -2.29 -17.24
C TYR A 89 2.16 -1.66 -16.84
N ARG A 90 2.79 -0.89 -17.75
CA ARG A 90 4.11 -0.29 -17.52
C ARG A 90 4.09 0.78 -16.43
N LEU A 91 3.10 1.68 -16.48
CA LEU A 91 2.96 2.75 -15.49
C LEU A 91 2.56 2.18 -14.14
N ASN A 92 1.65 1.21 -14.12
CA ASN A 92 1.20 0.58 -12.89
C ASN A 92 2.38 -0.11 -12.16
N ARG A 93 3.25 -0.80 -12.91
CA ARG A 93 4.44 -1.43 -12.35
C ARG A 93 5.42 -0.41 -11.73
N LEU A 94 5.67 0.71 -12.42
CA LEU A 94 6.58 1.75 -11.91
C LEU A 94 6.00 2.45 -10.67
N CYS A 95 4.72 2.83 -10.71
CA CYS A 95 4.04 3.45 -9.58
C CYS A 95 4.05 2.52 -8.35
N ASN A 96 3.76 1.23 -8.51
CA ASN A 96 3.80 0.28 -7.40
C ASN A 96 5.22 0.09 -6.86
N LEU A 97 6.25 0.09 -7.70
CA LEU A 97 7.63 -0.06 -7.27
C LEU A 97 8.11 1.10 -6.39
N VAL A 98 7.54 2.29 -6.58
CA VAL A 98 7.84 3.48 -5.74
C VAL A 98 6.92 3.56 -4.53
N ALA A 99 5.62 3.31 -4.71
CA ALA A 99 4.63 3.42 -3.65
C ALA A 99 4.86 2.39 -2.53
N VAL A 100 5.16 1.14 -2.87
CA VAL A 100 5.36 0.07 -1.87
C VAL A 100 6.47 0.41 -0.87
N PRO A 101 7.72 0.73 -1.26
CA PRO A 101 8.76 1.04 -0.28
C PRO A 101 8.44 2.32 0.50
N LEU A 102 7.77 3.31 -0.11
CA LEU A 102 7.40 4.54 0.58
C LEU A 102 6.37 4.28 1.69
N THR A 103 5.31 3.52 1.39
CA THR A 103 4.32 3.09 2.39
C THR A 103 4.93 2.13 3.42
N PHE A 104 5.86 1.27 3.01
CA PHE A 104 6.56 0.35 3.92
C PHE A 104 7.40 1.10 4.96
N LEU A 105 8.20 2.08 4.52
CA LEU A 105 8.97 2.93 5.43
C LEU A 105 8.07 3.76 6.34
N PHE A 106 6.94 4.24 5.83
CA PHE A 106 5.96 4.98 6.62
C PHE A 106 5.35 4.12 7.73
N VAL A 107 4.92 2.88 7.41
CA VAL A 107 4.42 1.93 8.41
C VAL A 107 5.50 1.61 9.45
N LEU A 108 6.75 1.40 9.03
CA LEU A 108 7.87 1.16 9.95
C LEU A 108 8.14 2.35 10.90
N GLY A 109 8.02 3.58 10.39
CA GLY A 109 8.22 4.79 11.18
C GLY A 109 7.12 5.01 12.23
N GLY A 110 5.94 4.43 12.04
CA GLY A 110 4.81 4.48 12.96
C GLY A 110 4.65 3.24 13.86
N ILE A 111 5.63 2.33 13.93
CA ILE A 111 5.50 1.15 14.78
C ILE A 111 5.55 1.55 16.26
N GLU A 112 4.48 1.20 16.97
CA GLU A 112 4.43 1.21 18.43
C GLU A 112 4.55 -0.21 18.98
N THR A 113 4.98 -0.32 20.24
CA THR A 113 5.24 -1.62 20.90
C THR A 113 3.99 -2.32 21.40
N ASP A 114 2.83 -1.67 21.30
CA ASP A 114 1.57 -2.25 21.75
C ASP A 114 1.20 -3.49 20.92
N PRO A 115 0.69 -4.57 21.54
CA PRO A 115 0.46 -5.84 20.85
C PRO A 115 -0.46 -5.74 19.62
N PHE A 116 -1.52 -4.93 19.70
CA PHE A 116 -2.44 -4.75 18.58
C PHE A 116 -1.80 -4.00 17.41
N TYR A 117 -0.94 -3.02 17.70
CA TYR A 117 -0.19 -2.27 16.71
C TYR A 117 0.82 -3.17 15.99
N LEU A 118 1.58 -3.97 16.74
CA LEU A 118 2.51 -4.94 16.16
C LEU A 118 1.79 -5.96 15.27
N PHE A 119 0.62 -6.45 15.69
CA PHE A 119 -0.17 -7.39 14.90
C PHE A 119 -0.63 -6.77 13.57
N LEU A 120 -1.21 -5.56 13.62
CA LEU A 120 -1.67 -4.87 12.42
C LEU A 120 -0.50 -4.46 11.52
N ALA A 121 0.60 -3.98 12.08
CA ALA A 121 1.81 -3.66 11.33
C ALA A 121 2.35 -4.90 10.61
N CYS A 122 2.42 -6.07 11.28
CA CYS A 122 2.83 -7.32 10.63
C CYS A 122 1.96 -7.68 9.42
N ILE A 123 0.64 -7.52 9.54
CA ILE A 123 -0.30 -7.77 8.43
C ILE A 123 -0.08 -6.76 7.30
N GLN A 124 0.03 -5.46 7.61
CA GLN A 124 0.28 -4.41 6.62
C GLN A 124 1.58 -4.66 5.84
N LEU A 125 2.67 -4.99 6.53
CA LEU A 125 3.96 -5.29 5.89
C LEU A 125 3.84 -6.54 5.00
N THR A 126 3.12 -7.57 5.44
CA THR A 126 2.89 -8.79 4.64
C THR A 126 2.09 -8.50 3.37
N LEU A 127 1.07 -7.63 3.46
CA LEU A 127 0.29 -7.18 2.30
C LEU A 127 1.15 -6.36 1.32
N LEU A 128 1.98 -5.44 1.82
CA LEU A 128 2.90 -4.66 0.99
C LEU A 128 3.93 -5.54 0.27
N LEU A 129 4.49 -6.53 0.96
CA LEU A 129 5.37 -7.54 0.35
C LEU A 129 4.64 -8.37 -0.71
N SER A 130 3.38 -8.71 -0.48
CA SER A 130 2.54 -9.42 -1.45
C SER A 130 2.32 -8.58 -2.71
N ILE A 131 2.06 -7.27 -2.57
CA ILE A 131 1.97 -6.33 -3.70
C ILE A 131 3.30 -6.29 -4.46
N ALA A 132 4.42 -6.10 -3.75
CA ALA A 132 5.75 -6.07 -4.36
C ALA A 132 6.02 -7.34 -5.18
N TRP A 133 5.74 -8.50 -4.59
CA TRP A 133 5.93 -9.79 -5.22
C TRP A 133 5.05 -9.96 -6.46
N MET A 134 3.77 -9.58 -6.38
CA MET A 134 2.86 -9.61 -7.53
C MET A 134 3.37 -8.72 -8.66
N VAL A 135 3.84 -7.50 -8.35
CA VAL A 135 4.32 -6.52 -9.32
C VAL A 135 5.64 -6.97 -9.97
N ILE A 136 6.53 -7.62 -9.21
CA ILE A 136 7.78 -8.19 -9.74
C ILE A 136 7.50 -9.42 -10.63
N ARG A 137 6.57 -10.28 -10.21
CA ARG A 137 6.22 -11.52 -10.92
C ARG A 137 5.35 -11.27 -12.15
N TRP A 138 4.68 -10.12 -12.21
CA TRP A 138 3.89 -9.71 -13.36
C TRP A 138 4.79 -9.45 -14.57
N ARG A 139 4.90 -10.44 -15.45
CA ARG A 139 5.61 -10.32 -16.73
C ARG A 139 4.76 -9.52 -17.71
N ALA A 140 5.43 -8.69 -18.52
CA ALA A 140 4.76 -7.89 -19.54
C ALA A 140 3.93 -8.81 -20.45
N PRO A 141 2.70 -8.42 -20.83
CA PRO A 141 2.05 -9.05 -21.97
C PRO A 141 2.96 -8.78 -23.17
N GLU A 142 3.63 -9.84 -23.61
CA GLU A 142 4.52 -10.00 -24.75
C GLU A 142 4.93 -8.71 -25.51
N ALA A 143 6.24 -8.49 -25.56
CA ALA A 143 6.89 -7.82 -26.67
C ALA A 143 6.79 -8.68 -27.96
N ALA A 144 5.57 -9.05 -28.37
CA ALA A 144 5.28 -9.91 -29.52
C ALA A 144 5.40 -9.23 -30.89
N VAL A 145 5.95 -8.01 -30.99
CA VAL A 145 5.86 -7.23 -32.25
C VAL A 145 7.22 -6.90 -32.88
N LEU A 146 8.37 -7.17 -32.23
CA LEU A 146 9.67 -6.82 -32.82
C LEU A 146 10.50 -8.00 -33.36
N SER A 147 10.13 -9.26 -33.09
CA SER A 147 10.85 -10.42 -33.66
C SER A 147 10.32 -10.83 -35.04
N THR A 148 9.04 -10.58 -35.34
CA THR A 148 8.40 -10.92 -36.63
C THR A 148 8.59 -9.86 -37.72
N ALA A 149 9.26 -8.74 -37.44
CA ALA A 149 9.61 -7.73 -38.44
C ALA A 149 11.02 -7.92 -39.04
N GLN A 150 11.74 -8.98 -38.65
CA GLN A 150 13.12 -9.25 -39.09
C GLN A 150 13.36 -10.68 -39.66
N SER A 151 12.32 -11.44 -40.02
CA SER A 151 12.49 -12.74 -40.69
C SER A 151 11.60 -12.90 -41.91
#